data_AF-K1SVV8-F1
#
_entry.id   AF-K1SVV8-F1
#
_cell.length_a   1.000
_cell.length_b   1.000
_cell.length_c   1.000
_cell.angle_alpha   90.00
_cell.angle_beta   90.00
_cell.angle_gamma   90.00
#
_symmetry.space_group_name_H-M   'P 1'
#
loop_
_entity.id
_entity.type
_entity.pdbx_description
1 polymer ?
#
loop_
_entity_poly.entity_id
_entity_poly.type
_entity_poly.pdbx_seq_one_letter_code
_entity_poly.pdbx_strand_id
1 'polypeptide(L)'
;MKVEATDKELSTSYSATIRGRQDIDIYPQVSGTIEKLCVTEGQKVRRGQLLFIIDQVPYKAALKTAVANVEAARAALATAELTYNSNKELYAQKVVSEFSLKTAENSYLTAKAQLSQAEAQEISARNNLSYTEVKSPSDGVVGALPYRAGALVSPSLPQPLTTVSDNSDMYVYFSMTENQLLALTRQYGSMDEALKNMPAAELRLNDNSVYDKKGTIESISG
;
A
#
# COMPACT_ATOMS: atom_id res chain seq x y z
N MET A 1 -66.73 -15.74 18.74
CA MET A 1 -65.55 -15.35 17.94
C MET A 1 -64.34 -16.06 18.53
N LYS A 2 -63.80 -17.08 17.83
CA LYS A 2 -62.52 -17.70 18.20
C LYS A 2 -61.42 -16.80 17.63
N VAL A 3 -60.53 -16.33 18.48
CA VAL A 3 -59.34 -15.59 18.06
C VAL A 3 -58.29 -16.65 17.76
N GLU A 4 -57.95 -16.85 16.50
CA GLU A 4 -56.83 -17.71 16.09
C GLU A 4 -55.56 -16.88 16.11
N ALA A 5 -54.56 -17.34 16.86
CA ALA A 5 -53.23 -16.76 16.84
C ALA A 5 -52.60 -17.09 15.48
N THR A 6 -52.52 -16.09 14.60
CA THR A 6 -51.72 -16.16 13.38
C THR A 6 -50.35 -15.58 13.69
N ASP A 7 -49.30 -16.36 13.49
CA ASP A 7 -47.93 -15.87 13.55
C ASP A 7 -47.72 -14.81 12.48
N LYS A 8 -47.33 -13.61 12.91
CA LYS A 8 -47.03 -12.49 12.02
C LYS A 8 -45.58 -12.13 12.21
N GLU A 9 -44.77 -12.31 11.17
CA GLU A 9 -43.39 -11.87 11.19
C GLU A 9 -43.35 -10.33 11.21
N LEU A 10 -42.89 -9.76 12.31
CA LEU A 10 -42.68 -8.32 12.46
C LEU A 10 -41.35 -7.96 11.78
N SER A 11 -41.40 -7.57 10.51
CA SER A 11 -40.23 -7.05 9.80
C SER A 11 -40.00 -5.58 10.15
N THR A 12 -38.84 -5.23 10.68
CA THR A 12 -38.43 -3.83 10.86
C THR A 12 -37.41 -3.47 9.79
N SER A 13 -37.70 -2.42 9.02
CA SER A 13 -36.80 -1.93 7.97
C SER A 13 -36.01 -0.72 8.46
N TYR A 14 -34.71 -0.70 8.21
CA TYR A 14 -33.83 0.42 8.49
C TYR A 14 -33.25 0.97 7.18
N SER A 15 -33.11 2.28 7.09
CA SER A 15 -32.31 2.89 6.01
C SER A 15 -30.84 2.57 6.26
N ALA A 16 -30.19 1.98 5.27
CA ALA A 16 -28.81 1.55 5.37
C ALA A 16 -27.93 2.19 4.29
N THR A 17 -26.67 2.41 4.63
CA THR A 17 -25.63 2.84 3.69
C THR A 17 -24.67 1.69 3.47
N ILE A 18 -24.40 1.40 2.20
CA ILE A 18 -23.47 0.34 1.80
C ILE A 18 -22.09 0.93 1.59
N ARG A 19 -21.06 0.30 2.14
CA ARG A 19 -19.66 0.67 1.96
C ARG A 19 -18.85 -0.57 1.54
N GLY A 20 -17.88 -0.37 0.66
CA GLY A 20 -16.86 -1.40 0.40
C GLY A 20 -16.00 -1.62 1.64
N ARG A 21 -15.18 -2.67 1.60
CA ARG A 21 -14.27 -3.03 2.70
C ARG A 21 -13.30 -1.90 3.02
N GLN A 22 -12.78 -1.25 1.98
CA GLN A 22 -11.85 -0.13 2.09
C GLN A 22 -11.77 0.60 0.74
N ASP A 23 -11.59 1.91 0.80
CA ASP A 23 -11.23 2.73 -0.34
C ASP A 23 -9.78 3.20 -0.15
N ILE A 24 -8.90 2.85 -1.08
CA ILE A 24 -7.47 3.16 -0.99
C ILE A 24 -7.13 4.24 -2.00
N ASP A 25 -6.76 5.42 -1.50
CA ASP A 25 -6.32 6.53 -2.33
C ASP A 25 -4.89 6.33 -2.81
N ILE A 26 -4.69 6.44 -4.12
CA ILE A 26 -3.41 6.19 -4.78
C ILE A 26 -2.73 7.52 -5.09
N TYR A 27 -1.61 7.78 -4.42
CA TYR A 27 -0.76 8.93 -4.66
C TYR A 27 0.54 8.53 -5.37
N PRO A 28 1.12 9.40 -6.21
CA PRO A 28 2.43 9.16 -6.78
C PRO A 28 3.50 9.34 -5.70
N GLN A 29 4.51 8.48 -5.67
CA GLN A 29 5.63 8.62 -4.74
C GLN A 29 6.79 9.44 -5.31
N VAL A 30 6.78 9.68 -6.62
CA VAL A 30 7.77 10.48 -7.34
C VAL A 30 7.08 11.50 -8.23
N SER A 31 7.75 12.62 -8.49
CA SER A 31 7.22 13.68 -9.34
C SER A 31 7.55 13.45 -10.81
N GLY A 32 6.62 13.70 -11.71
CA GLY A 32 6.87 13.60 -13.14
C GLY A 32 5.60 13.69 -13.96
N THR A 33 5.73 13.58 -15.27
CA THR A 33 4.59 13.61 -16.18
C THR A 33 4.04 12.20 -16.34
N ILE A 34 2.72 12.02 -16.32
CA ILE A 34 2.09 10.74 -16.65
C ILE A 34 2.36 10.44 -18.13
N GLU A 35 3.16 9.42 -18.40
CA GLU A 35 3.46 8.95 -19.75
C GLU A 35 2.27 8.13 -20.29
N LYS A 36 1.74 7.22 -19.47
CA LYS A 36 0.67 6.30 -19.89
C LYS A 36 -0.28 5.95 -18.76
N LEU A 37 -1.57 5.93 -19.10
CA LEU A 37 -2.63 5.35 -18.29
C LEU A 37 -2.87 3.89 -18.72
N CYS A 38 -2.77 2.96 -17.78
CA CYS A 38 -2.85 1.52 -18.07
C CYS A 38 -4.20 0.89 -17.69
N VAL A 39 -5.12 1.67 -17.12
CA VAL A 39 -6.43 1.22 -16.64
C VAL A 39 -7.55 2.19 -17.07
N THR A 40 -8.78 1.70 -17.07
CA THR A 40 -9.97 2.52 -17.28
C THR A 40 -10.78 2.69 -16.00
N GLU A 41 -11.57 3.76 -15.91
CA GLU A 41 -12.50 3.99 -14.79
C GLU A 41 -13.48 2.82 -14.68
N GLY A 42 -13.74 2.34 -13.47
CA GLY A 42 -14.59 1.18 -13.19
C GLY A 42 -13.96 -0.18 -13.51
N GLN A 43 -12.70 -0.24 -13.95
CA GLN A 43 -12.02 -1.50 -14.23
C GLN A 43 -11.68 -2.24 -12.93
N LYS A 44 -11.92 -3.56 -12.91
CA LYS A 44 -11.41 -4.45 -11.85
C LYS A 44 -9.90 -4.64 -12.01
N VAL A 45 -9.15 -4.40 -10.94
CA VAL A 45 -7.70 -4.53 -10.89
C VAL A 45 -7.28 -5.47 -9.78
N ARG A 46 -6.09 -6.05 -9.94
CA ARG A 46 -5.46 -6.89 -8.92
C ARG A 46 -4.31 -6.18 -8.23
N ARG A 47 -3.95 -6.63 -7.03
CA ARG A 47 -2.74 -6.21 -6.32
C ARG A 47 -1.52 -6.39 -7.22
N GLY A 48 -0.71 -5.33 -7.31
CA GLY A 48 0.48 -5.26 -8.16
C GLY A 48 0.22 -4.92 -9.62
N GLN A 49 -1.04 -4.80 -10.06
CA GLN A 49 -1.36 -4.40 -11.42
C GLN A 49 -0.98 -2.93 -11.66
N LEU A 50 -0.36 -2.66 -12.82
CA LEU A 50 0.02 -1.32 -13.26
C LEU A 50 -1.22 -0.45 -13.51
N LEU A 51 -1.26 0.72 -12.87
CA LEU A 51 -2.31 1.72 -13.02
C LEU A 51 -1.83 2.89 -13.89
N PHE A 52 -0.67 3.46 -13.54
CA PHE A 52 -0.06 4.59 -14.23
C PHE A 52 1.43 4.36 -14.45
N ILE A 53 1.96 4.93 -15.53
CA ILE A 53 3.40 5.03 -15.79
C ILE A 53 3.74 6.52 -15.82
N ILE A 54 4.63 6.93 -14.93
CA ILE A 54 5.27 8.25 -14.92
C ILE A 54 6.51 8.17 -15.82
N ASP A 55 6.85 9.27 -16.50
CA ASP A 55 8.04 9.36 -17.36
C ASP A 55 9.29 8.80 -16.67
N GLN A 56 9.78 7.68 -17.19
CA GLN A 56 10.88 6.93 -16.61
C GLN A 56 12.24 7.41 -17.10
N VAL A 57 12.31 8.24 -18.15
CA VAL A 57 13.58 8.68 -18.77
C VAL A 57 14.55 9.29 -17.75
N PRO A 58 14.16 10.29 -16.93
CA PRO A 58 15.07 10.87 -15.94
C PRO A 58 15.50 9.86 -14.87
N TYR A 59 14.60 8.96 -14.47
CA TYR A 59 14.87 7.96 -13.44
C TYR A 59 15.80 6.84 -13.92
N LYS A 60 15.65 6.40 -15.17
CA LYS A 60 16.57 5.42 -15.81
C LYS A 60 17.97 6.02 -15.95
N ALA A 61 18.07 7.29 -16.34
CA ALA A 61 19.35 7.99 -16.41
C ALA A 61 20.01 8.10 -15.03
N ALA A 62 19.25 8.49 -14.00
CA ALA A 62 19.75 8.57 -12.62
C ALA A 62 20.23 7.21 -12.09
N LEU A 63 19.48 6.13 -12.34
CA LEU A 63 19.90 4.77 -11.98
C LEU A 63 21.20 4.38 -12.68
N LYS A 64 21.34 4.68 -13.98
CA LYS A 64 22.57 4.38 -14.73
C LYS A 64 23.79 5.11 -14.15
N THR A 65 23.63 6.36 -13.75
CA THR A 65 24.68 7.13 -13.07
C THR A 65 25.04 6.51 -11.73
N ALA A 66 24.04 6.11 -10.92
CA ALA A 66 24.29 5.50 -9.62
C ALA A 66 25.02 4.15 -9.74
N VAL A 67 24.63 3.31 -10.71
CA VAL A 67 25.32 2.04 -11.01
C VAL A 67 26.79 2.31 -11.41
N ALA A 68 27.05 3.30 -12.27
CA ALA A 68 28.42 3.66 -12.65
C ALA A 68 29.25 4.10 -11.43
N ASN A 69 28.65 4.83 -10.48
CA ASN A 69 29.33 5.23 -9.25
C ASN A 69 29.66 4.04 -8.35
N VAL A 70 28.77 3.04 -8.27
CA VAL A 70 29.04 1.79 -7.54
C VAL A 70 30.23 1.04 -8.16
N GLU A 71 30.27 0.91 -9.48
CA GLU A 71 31.40 0.24 -10.15
C GLU A 71 32.71 1.01 -9.95
N ALA A 72 32.70 2.35 -10.01
CA ALA A 72 33.87 3.17 -9.72
C ALA A 72 34.35 3.01 -8.26
N ALA A 73 33.42 3.04 -7.29
CA ALA A 73 33.76 2.85 -5.87
C ALA A 73 34.25 1.42 -5.59
N ARG A 74 33.72 0.41 -6.28
CA ARG A 74 34.17 -0.98 -6.18
C ARG A 74 35.60 -1.13 -6.70
N ALA A 75 35.94 -0.50 -7.82
CA ALA A 75 37.31 -0.49 -8.34
C ALA A 75 38.30 0.22 -7.38
N ALA A 76 37.87 1.34 -6.77
CA ALA A 76 38.66 2.04 -5.77
C ALA A 76 38.88 1.18 -4.51
N LEU A 77 37.85 0.47 -4.04
CA LEU A 77 37.95 -0.47 -2.92
C LEU A 77 38.92 -1.61 -3.23
N ALA A 78 38.83 -2.23 -4.42
CA ALA A 78 39.74 -3.30 -4.82
C ALA A 78 41.20 -2.83 -4.82
N THR A 79 41.46 -1.60 -5.27
CA THR A 79 42.81 -1.01 -5.27
C THR A 79 43.31 -0.78 -3.83
N ALA A 80 42.45 -0.25 -2.95
CA ALA A 80 42.79 -0.01 -1.55
C ALA A 80 42.99 -1.33 -0.77
N GLU A 81 42.21 -2.36 -1.08
CA GLU A 81 42.31 -3.70 -0.50
C GLU A 81 43.64 -4.36 -0.89
N LEU A 82 44.02 -4.31 -2.18
CA LEU A 82 45.33 -4.79 -2.64
C LEU A 82 46.46 -4.08 -1.89
N THR A 83 46.40 -2.75 -1.77
CA THR A 83 47.42 -1.94 -1.09
C THR A 83 47.51 -2.29 0.40
N TYR A 84 46.38 -2.50 1.06
CA TYR A 84 46.33 -2.92 2.46
C TYR A 84 46.92 -4.32 2.65
N ASN A 85 46.54 -5.28 1.81
CA ASN A 85 47.04 -6.66 1.87
C ASN A 85 48.56 -6.71 1.64
N SER A 86 49.08 -6.00 0.64
CA SER A 86 50.52 -5.91 0.41
C SER A 86 51.27 -5.28 1.58
N ASN A 87 50.77 -4.18 2.15
CA ASN A 87 51.41 -3.56 3.32
C ASN A 87 51.35 -4.46 4.56
N LYS A 88 50.29 -5.26 4.72
CA LYS A 88 50.16 -6.23 5.82
C LYS A 88 51.21 -7.34 5.72
N GLU A 89 51.46 -7.87 4.53
CA GLU A 89 52.52 -8.86 4.28
C GLU A 89 53.91 -8.26 4.52
N LEU A 90 54.18 -7.06 3.99
CA LEU A 90 55.45 -6.37 4.18
C LEU A 90 55.71 -6.00 5.65
N TYR A 91 54.67 -5.67 6.41
CA TYR A 91 54.79 -5.41 7.85
C TYR A 91 55.16 -6.68 8.62
N ALA A 92 54.58 -7.84 8.26
CA ALA A 92 54.97 -9.13 8.83
C ALA A 92 56.45 -9.47 8.56
N GLN A 93 56.98 -9.03 7.41
CA GLN A 93 58.39 -9.13 7.05
C GLN A 93 59.27 -7.99 7.62
N LYS A 94 58.70 -7.08 8.43
CA LYS A 94 59.36 -5.88 9.00
C LYS A 94 59.93 -4.89 7.98
N VAL A 95 59.36 -4.85 6.77
CA VAL A 95 59.79 -3.98 5.67
C VAL A 95 59.13 -2.60 5.74
N VAL A 96 57.89 -2.50 6.23
CA VAL A 96 57.14 -1.24 6.38
C VAL A 96 56.84 -0.93 7.84
N SER A 97 56.60 0.34 8.15
CA SER A 97 56.27 0.81 9.50
C SER A 97 54.80 0.55 9.86
N GLU A 98 54.50 0.45 11.16
CA GLU A 98 53.11 0.32 11.65
C GLU A 98 52.24 1.50 11.21
N PHE A 99 52.81 2.71 11.17
CA PHE A 99 52.13 3.89 10.64
C PHE A 99 51.63 3.68 9.21
N SER A 100 52.49 3.14 8.34
CA SER A 100 52.15 2.87 6.93
C SER A 100 51.04 1.82 6.81
N LEU A 101 51.07 0.77 7.63
CA LEU A 101 50.01 -0.24 7.69
C LEU A 101 48.67 0.37 8.12
N LYS A 102 48.67 1.16 9.19
CA LYS A 102 47.45 1.85 9.69
C LYS A 102 46.90 2.85 8.68
N THR A 103 47.76 3.58 7.96
CA THR A 103 47.32 4.45 6.86
C THR A 103 46.62 3.66 5.76
N ALA A 104 47.21 2.54 5.33
CA ALA A 104 46.59 1.68 4.31
C ALA A 104 45.27 1.06 4.79
N GLU A 105 45.19 0.65 6.07
CA GLU A 105 43.95 0.16 6.69
C GLU A 105 42.85 1.24 6.67
N ASN A 106 43.16 2.46 7.09
CA ASN A 106 42.21 3.57 7.07
C ASN A 106 41.76 3.92 5.64
N SER A 107 42.65 3.85 4.65
CA SER A 107 42.30 4.03 3.23
C SER A 107 41.35 2.93 2.74
N TYR A 108 41.60 1.66 3.10
CA TYR A 108 40.69 0.56 2.80
C TYR A 108 39.31 0.75 3.44
N LEU A 109 39.26 1.09 4.72
CA LEU A 109 38.00 1.36 5.42
C LEU A 109 37.23 2.54 4.80
N THR A 110 37.94 3.59 4.38
CA THR A 110 37.34 4.75 3.70
C THR A 110 36.75 4.35 2.35
N ALA A 111 37.50 3.60 1.53
CA ALA A 111 37.01 3.11 0.24
C ALA A 111 35.80 2.16 0.41
N LYS A 112 35.81 1.35 1.47
CA LYS A 112 34.68 0.46 1.81
C LYS A 112 33.44 1.25 2.19
N ALA A 113 33.59 2.31 2.98
CA ALA A 113 32.49 3.22 3.32
C ALA A 113 31.95 3.94 2.08
N GLN A 114 32.82 4.37 1.16
CA GLN A 114 32.42 4.99 -0.11
C GLN A 114 31.63 4.03 -1.00
N LEU A 115 32.05 2.76 -1.10
CA LEU A 115 31.28 1.74 -1.82
C LEU A 115 29.88 1.58 -1.20
N SER A 116 29.80 1.42 0.12
CA SER A 116 28.50 1.29 0.80
C SER A 116 27.60 2.51 0.58
N GLN A 117 28.16 3.72 0.56
CA GLN A 117 27.43 4.95 0.24
C GLN A 117 26.91 4.94 -1.21
N ALA A 118 27.74 4.52 -2.17
CA ALA A 118 27.34 4.42 -3.58
C ALA A 118 26.23 3.37 -3.78
N GLU A 119 26.33 2.22 -3.11
CA GLU A 119 25.30 1.17 -3.15
C GLU A 119 23.96 1.67 -2.60
N ALA A 120 23.98 2.43 -1.50
CA ALA A 120 22.78 3.05 -0.95
C ALA A 120 22.13 4.05 -1.94
N GLN A 121 22.94 4.81 -2.68
CA GLN A 121 22.45 5.72 -3.73
C GLN A 121 21.85 4.94 -4.91
N GLU A 122 22.44 3.82 -5.31
CA GLU A 122 21.90 2.94 -6.35
C GLU A 122 20.52 2.39 -5.94
N ILE A 123 20.38 1.91 -4.70
CA ILE A 123 19.11 1.41 -4.17
C ILE A 123 18.05 2.52 -4.20
N SER A 124 18.40 3.73 -3.77
CA SER A 124 17.50 4.88 -3.80
C SER A 124 17.05 5.21 -5.24
N ALA A 125 17.98 5.26 -6.19
CA ALA A 125 17.66 5.50 -7.60
C ALA A 125 16.77 4.39 -8.19
N ARG A 126 17.02 3.13 -7.82
CA ARG A 126 16.21 1.97 -8.25
C ARG A 126 14.80 2.03 -7.69
N ASN A 127 14.65 2.40 -6.41
CA ASN A 127 13.34 2.59 -5.79
C ASN A 127 12.56 3.71 -6.47
N ASN A 128 13.21 4.85 -6.71
CA ASN A 128 12.60 5.96 -7.43
C ASN A 128 12.14 5.55 -8.83
N LEU A 129 12.94 4.76 -9.56
CA LEU A 129 12.52 4.19 -10.84
C LEU A 129 11.32 3.24 -10.68
N SER A 130 11.31 2.37 -9.67
CA SER A 130 10.15 1.50 -9.40
C SER A 130 8.89 2.29 -9.07
N TYR A 131 9.01 3.45 -8.43
CA TYR A 131 7.87 4.32 -8.09
C TYR A 131 7.30 5.07 -9.28
N THR A 132 7.99 5.11 -10.42
CA THR A 132 7.40 5.58 -11.68
C THR A 132 6.27 4.66 -12.16
N GLU A 133 6.31 3.40 -11.78
CA GLU A 133 5.25 2.42 -12.03
C GLU A 133 4.27 2.39 -10.86
N VAL A 134 3.19 3.16 -10.96
CA VAL A 134 2.17 3.20 -9.92
C VAL A 134 1.30 1.94 -10.03
N LYS A 135 1.33 1.10 -9.00
CA LYS A 135 0.64 -0.20 -8.95
C LYS A 135 -0.47 -0.21 -7.91
N SER A 136 -1.47 -1.06 -8.12
CA SER A 136 -2.56 -1.25 -7.15
C SER A 136 -2.05 -1.93 -5.87
N PRO A 137 -2.33 -1.40 -4.66
CA PRO A 137 -1.93 -2.01 -3.40
C PRO A 137 -2.82 -3.19 -2.98
N SER A 138 -4.05 -3.25 -3.49
CA SER A 138 -5.03 -4.31 -3.24
C SER A 138 -5.75 -4.72 -4.51
N ASP A 139 -6.53 -5.79 -4.43
CA ASP A 139 -7.56 -6.09 -5.42
C ASP A 139 -8.73 -5.11 -5.23
N GLY A 140 -9.41 -4.73 -6.31
CA GLY A 140 -10.52 -3.79 -6.21
C GLY A 140 -10.98 -3.23 -7.56
N VAL A 141 -11.76 -2.17 -7.52
CA VAL A 141 -12.26 -1.44 -8.69
C VAL A 141 -11.65 -0.05 -8.71
N VAL A 142 -11.13 0.36 -9.87
CA VAL A 142 -10.58 1.69 -10.09
C VAL A 142 -11.71 2.71 -10.12
N GLY A 143 -11.57 3.77 -9.33
CA GLY A 143 -12.48 4.91 -9.27
C GLY A 143 -12.26 5.88 -10.43
N ALA A 144 -12.48 7.17 -10.15
CA ALA A 144 -12.27 8.23 -11.13
C ALA A 144 -10.77 8.40 -11.47
N LEU A 145 -10.50 8.85 -12.70
CA LEU A 145 -9.16 9.15 -13.19
C LEU A 145 -9.06 10.64 -13.54
N PRO A 146 -8.90 11.52 -12.51
CA PRO A 146 -8.84 12.98 -12.70
C PRO A 146 -7.64 13.43 -13.54
N TYR A 147 -6.54 12.68 -13.53
CA TYR A 147 -5.32 12.99 -14.28
C TYR A 147 -5.20 12.06 -15.50
N ARG A 148 -4.88 12.66 -16.66
CA ARG A 148 -4.71 11.96 -17.94
C ARG A 148 -3.23 11.96 -18.34
N ALA A 149 -2.89 11.18 -19.37
CA ALA A 149 -1.55 11.21 -19.95
C ALA A 149 -1.16 12.65 -20.35
N GLY A 150 0.07 13.04 -20.03
CA GLY A 150 0.58 14.41 -20.18
C GLY A 150 0.41 15.29 -18.93
N ALA A 151 -0.35 14.87 -17.91
CA ALA A 151 -0.47 15.63 -16.68
C ALA A 151 0.80 15.53 -15.81
N LEU A 152 1.23 16.65 -15.22
CA LEU A 152 2.30 16.68 -14.24
C LEU A 152 1.75 16.29 -12.86
N VAL A 153 2.42 15.35 -12.19
CA VAL A 153 2.02 14.84 -10.88
C VAL A 153 3.18 14.90 -9.89
N SER A 154 2.86 15.00 -8.60
CA SER A 154 3.84 15.03 -7.51
C SER A 154 3.27 14.42 -6.22
N PRO A 155 4.13 13.97 -5.28
CA PRO A 155 3.66 13.40 -4.00
C PRO A 155 2.86 14.37 -3.13
N SER A 156 2.95 15.67 -3.41
CA SER A 156 2.26 16.76 -2.72
C SER A 156 0.90 17.11 -3.32
N LEU A 157 0.37 16.30 -4.26
CA LEU A 157 -0.93 16.56 -4.86
C LEU A 157 -2.06 16.53 -3.81
N PRO A 158 -3.02 17.47 -3.86
CA PRO A 158 -4.15 17.48 -2.93
C PRO A 158 -5.16 16.36 -3.23
N GLN A 159 -5.31 15.99 -4.51
CA GLN A 159 -6.22 14.93 -4.95
C GLN A 159 -5.42 13.71 -5.43
N PRO A 160 -5.81 12.48 -5.04
CA PRO A 160 -5.14 11.25 -5.48
C PRO A 160 -5.25 11.04 -7.00
N LEU A 161 -4.35 10.23 -7.55
CA LEU A 161 -4.38 9.83 -8.96
C LEU A 161 -5.64 9.04 -9.30
N THR A 162 -6.03 8.16 -8.38
CA THR A 162 -7.26 7.39 -8.40
C THR A 162 -7.50 6.79 -7.02
N THR A 163 -8.67 6.19 -6.82
CA THR A 163 -8.99 5.41 -5.64
C THR A 163 -9.25 3.98 -6.07
N VAL A 164 -8.72 3.00 -5.35
CA VAL A 164 -9.04 1.59 -5.55
C VAL A 164 -9.97 1.16 -4.44
N SER A 165 -11.21 0.87 -4.81
CA SER A 165 -12.25 0.40 -3.88
C SER A 165 -12.24 -1.12 -3.81
N ASP A 166 -11.91 -1.65 -2.65
CA ASP A 166 -12.02 -3.07 -2.36
C ASP A 166 -13.47 -3.43 -2.06
N ASN A 167 -14.09 -4.17 -2.99
CA ASN A 167 -15.46 -4.62 -2.89
C ASN A 167 -15.58 -6.13 -2.68
N SER A 168 -14.53 -6.79 -2.18
CA SER A 168 -14.59 -8.22 -1.84
C SER A 168 -15.64 -8.50 -0.76
N ASP A 169 -15.68 -7.62 0.23
CA ASP A 169 -16.66 -7.60 1.31
C ASP A 169 -17.39 -6.26 1.31
N MET A 170 -18.71 -6.31 1.54
CA MET A 170 -19.55 -5.12 1.60
C MET A 170 -20.15 -5.01 2.99
N TYR A 171 -19.93 -3.87 3.62
CA TYR A 171 -20.49 -3.54 4.92
C TYR A 171 -21.76 -2.71 4.74
N VAL A 172 -22.78 -3.06 5.52
CA VAL A 172 -24.06 -2.36 5.52
C VAL A 172 -24.23 -1.69 6.87
N TYR A 173 -24.15 -0.37 6.87
CA TYR A 173 -24.31 0.45 8.06
C TYR A 173 -25.74 0.95 8.15
N PHE A 174 -26.40 0.69 9.27
CA PHE A 174 -27.74 1.21 9.55
C PHE A 174 -27.79 1.73 10.98
N SER A 175 -28.65 2.71 11.23
CA SER A 175 -28.85 3.28 12.56
C SER A 175 -30.14 2.78 13.17
N MET A 176 -30.11 2.52 14.47
CA MET A 176 -31.28 2.20 15.29
C MET A 176 -31.40 3.19 16.45
N THR A 177 -32.62 3.42 16.91
CA THR A 177 -32.85 4.28 18.08
C THR A 177 -32.43 3.58 19.37
N GLU A 178 -32.08 4.36 20.39
CA GLU A 178 -31.64 3.81 21.69
C GLU A 178 -32.75 2.98 22.38
N ASN A 179 -34.02 3.33 22.18
CA ASN A 179 -35.14 2.52 22.64
C ASN A 179 -35.20 1.13 21.98
N GLN A 180 -34.89 1.04 20.68
CA GLN A 180 -34.82 -0.24 19.97
C GLN A 180 -33.63 -1.07 20.46
N LEU A 181 -32.49 -0.42 20.70
CA LEU A 181 -31.32 -1.06 21.26
C LEU A 181 -31.59 -1.61 22.68
N LEU A 182 -32.24 -0.82 23.53
CA LEU A 182 -32.61 -1.23 24.89
C LEU A 182 -33.61 -2.41 24.89
N ALA A 183 -34.55 -2.41 23.94
CA ALA A 183 -35.47 -3.53 23.76
C ALA A 183 -34.73 -4.83 23.37
N LEU A 184 -33.73 -4.73 22.50
CA LEU A 184 -32.86 -5.85 22.11
C LEU A 184 -32.02 -6.37 23.28
N THR A 185 -31.38 -5.48 24.04
CA THR A 185 -30.61 -5.89 25.22
C THR A 185 -31.49 -6.55 26.28
N ARG A 186 -32.73 -6.07 26.46
CA ARG A 186 -33.70 -6.72 27.37
C ARG A 186 -34.17 -8.09 26.87
N GLN A 187 -34.26 -8.28 25.56
CA GLN A 187 -34.67 -9.54 24.94
C GLN A 187 -33.57 -10.61 24.99
N TYR A 188 -32.31 -10.22 24.81
CA TYR A 188 -31.17 -11.13 24.68
C TYR A 188 -30.22 -11.11 25.88
N GLY A 189 -30.49 -10.31 26.91
CA GLY A 189 -29.71 -10.22 28.16
C GLY A 189 -28.51 -9.28 28.07
N SER A 190 -27.66 -9.46 27.06
CA SER A 190 -26.46 -8.64 26.82
C SER A 190 -26.31 -8.28 25.33
N MET A 191 -25.53 -7.24 25.05
CA MET A 191 -25.25 -6.79 23.67
C MET A 191 -24.54 -7.87 22.84
N ASP A 192 -23.56 -8.57 23.43
CA ASP A 192 -22.79 -9.63 22.77
C ASP A 192 -23.65 -10.87 22.48
N GLU A 193 -24.60 -11.20 23.37
CA GLU A 193 -25.56 -12.29 23.14
C GLU A 193 -26.63 -11.91 22.12
N ALA A 194 -27.01 -10.63 22.06
CA ALA A 194 -27.90 -10.13 21.01
C ALA A 194 -27.24 -10.26 19.63
N LEU A 195 -25.97 -9.88 19.49
CA LEU A 195 -25.20 -9.99 18.25
C LEU A 195 -25.05 -11.44 17.76
N LYS A 196 -24.83 -12.40 18.67
CA LYS A 196 -24.69 -13.82 18.32
C LYS A 196 -26.00 -14.51 17.97
N ASN A 197 -27.10 -14.13 18.60
CA ASN A 197 -28.40 -14.79 18.46
C ASN A 197 -29.37 -14.05 17.53
N MET A 198 -28.95 -12.91 16.96
CA MET A 198 -29.76 -12.16 16.01
C MET A 198 -29.96 -12.96 14.71
N PRO A 199 -31.19 -12.96 14.14
CA PRO A 199 -31.46 -13.61 12.87
C PRO A 199 -30.67 -12.92 11.75
N ALA A 200 -30.34 -13.69 10.71
CA ALA A 200 -29.65 -13.17 9.54
C ALA A 200 -30.45 -12.04 8.89
N ALA A 201 -29.79 -10.92 8.60
CA ALA A 201 -30.41 -9.75 8.01
C ALA A 201 -30.53 -9.91 6.49
N GLU A 202 -31.66 -9.48 5.94
CA GLU A 202 -31.89 -9.42 4.51
C GLU A 202 -31.66 -7.98 4.02
N LEU A 203 -30.90 -7.83 2.94
CA LEU A 203 -30.69 -6.54 2.30
C LEU A 203 -31.69 -6.39 1.15
N ARG A 204 -32.57 -5.40 1.26
CA ARG A 204 -33.44 -5.00 0.14
C ARG A 204 -32.78 -3.88 -0.64
N LEU A 205 -32.57 -4.09 -1.93
CA LEU A 205 -31.99 -3.11 -2.84
C LEU A 205 -33.01 -2.02 -3.22
N ASN A 206 -32.53 -0.97 -3.87
CA ASN A 206 -33.33 0.19 -4.27
C ASN A 206 -34.44 -0.14 -5.29
N ASP A 207 -34.27 -1.21 -6.06
CA ASP A 207 -35.25 -1.75 -7.00
C ASP A 207 -36.30 -2.66 -6.31
N ASN A 208 -36.30 -2.72 -4.97
CA ASN A 208 -37.08 -3.62 -4.12
C ASN A 208 -36.74 -5.10 -4.23
N SER A 209 -35.69 -5.49 -4.97
CA SER A 209 -35.20 -6.86 -4.96
C SER A 209 -34.51 -7.19 -3.64
N VAL A 210 -34.56 -8.46 -3.23
CA VAL A 210 -33.82 -8.95 -2.06
C VAL A 210 -32.48 -9.47 -2.55
N TYR A 211 -31.40 -9.03 -1.92
CA TYR A 211 -30.07 -9.52 -2.22
C TYR A 211 -29.95 -11.00 -1.82
N ASP A 212 -29.45 -11.82 -2.74
CA ASP A 212 -29.42 -13.29 -2.57
C ASP A 212 -28.63 -13.78 -1.35
N LYS A 213 -27.71 -12.95 -0.85
CA LYS A 213 -26.90 -13.27 0.34
C LYS A 213 -27.47 -12.58 1.58
N LYS A 214 -27.77 -13.37 2.60
CA LYS A 214 -28.09 -12.86 3.94
C LYS A 214 -26.81 -12.38 4.63
N GLY A 215 -26.92 -11.27 5.34
CA GLY A 215 -25.83 -10.69 6.13
C GLY A 215 -25.95 -11.03 7.61
N THR A 216 -24.84 -10.89 8.34
CA THR A 216 -24.78 -10.99 9.80
C THR A 216 -24.42 -9.64 10.38
N ILE A 217 -24.99 -9.30 11.54
CA ILE A 217 -24.65 -8.08 12.25
C ILE A 217 -23.33 -8.34 12.99
N GLU A 218 -22.26 -7.70 12.55
CA GLU A 218 -20.91 -7.92 13.10
C GLU A 218 -20.62 -7.04 14.32
N SER A 219 -21.04 -5.78 14.27
CA SER A 219 -20.72 -4.79 15.31
C SER A 219 -21.84 -3.77 15.46
N ILE A 220 -22.09 -3.33 16.70
CA ILE A 220 -22.92 -2.18 17.01
C ILE A 220 -21.99 -1.11 17.59
N SER A 221 -21.95 0.06 16.95
CA SER A 221 -21.16 1.21 17.38
C SER A 221 -22.04 2.45 17.45
N GLY A 222 -21.93 3.22 18.53
CA GLY A 222 -22.68 4.45 18.79
C GLY A 222 -21.94 5.36 19.77
#